data_AF-E9DLR6-F1
#
_entry.id   AF-E9DLR6-F1
#
_cell.length_a   1.000
_cell.length_b   1.000
_cell.length_c   1.000
_cell.angle_alpha   90.00
_cell.angle_beta   90.00
_cell.angle_gamma   90.00
#
_symmetry.space_group_name_H-M   'P 1'
#
loop_
_entity.id
_entity.type
_entity.pdbx_description
1 polymer ?
#
loop_
_entity_poly.entity_id
_entity_poly.type
_entity_poly.pdbx_seq_one_letter_code
_entity_poly.pdbx_strand_id
1 'polypeptide(L)'
;MIIEQSPFGKREKNSSNWAVFVLSFLISFVSILPMFFFRDKLYGDDVVFHINRLLSLDTIWKSPINFTTNGGTGQLINTFYPWLTYYPIFLVYKLTQSIFVAWMSFQFLVRFATCLLSFYGLRLLRYSDKQVLIFSTFYLFSGYFLHNSYYRAAVGETLAMIFLPLVFVGVRLLTFGDYKKWWVLTLGMLGLVYSHVLSVVLASVLIFLVVVTSFCIWDSKKERLLGFLKATLVTLGMSLAYFVPMIEQFRYVTLRTTFKPFLAKTALSLSDTWGLIVSSDLRTPSVNLLYFVGLVLSLAFAKCLVKDREARIYLFISLALAFLTLKNFPWQLLQESPVSNLQFPWRLWSLALLFFSLALANILKTISLKATTVLVLSGICLNMFQIVTVQDKMTKVKNILPSNTKVTKEMLAKGTYKNINGDYTNKEVPFKFVFDKHLFLGNQEMESAIKQSPHELSFKVTNNSQVEKVLSLPVFYYKGQEVTIDGKPATTYLSNEKNPTNLVLPPGKHRVVLTYGYTSVAKMAMSVSAISFLAFIGYLYRVKKER
;
A
#
# COMPACT_ATOMS: atom_id res chain seq x y z
N MET A 1 11.69 -35.53 35.16
CA MET A 1 12.35 -34.98 33.96
C MET A 1 11.27 -34.70 32.93
N ILE A 2 10.65 -33.52 33.00
CA ILE A 2 9.57 -33.12 32.09
C ILE A 2 10.26 -32.62 30.82
N ILE A 3 10.18 -33.42 29.75
CA ILE A 3 10.61 -33.00 28.42
C ILE A 3 9.60 -31.94 27.97
N GLU A 4 9.96 -30.66 28.13
CA GLU A 4 9.25 -29.56 27.46
C GLU A 4 9.27 -29.84 25.96
N GLN A 5 8.13 -30.30 25.43
CA GLN A 5 7.91 -30.29 24.00
C GLN A 5 7.90 -28.83 23.56
N SER A 6 8.98 -28.40 22.90
CA SER A 6 9.05 -27.13 22.20
C SER A 6 7.75 -26.92 21.40
N PRO A 7 7.07 -25.75 21.49
CA PRO A 7 5.81 -25.48 20.80
C PRO A 7 5.93 -25.54 19.26
N PHE A 8 7.15 -25.68 18.74
CA PHE A 8 7.45 -25.86 17.33
C PHE A 8 7.94 -27.30 17.07
N GLY A 9 7.33 -27.99 16.12
CA GLY A 9 7.60 -29.39 15.77
C GLY A 9 9.04 -29.72 15.35
N LYS A 10 9.30 -31.00 15.01
CA LYS A 10 10.60 -31.50 14.55
C LYS A 10 11.07 -30.76 13.28
N ARG A 11 12.37 -30.46 13.20
CA ARG A 11 13.00 -29.66 12.13
C ARG A 11 13.16 -30.52 10.86
N GLU A 12 12.37 -30.26 9.82
CA GLU A 12 12.58 -30.84 8.48
C GLU A 12 13.79 -30.19 7.79
N LYS A 13 14.42 -30.92 6.84
CA LYS A 13 15.56 -30.42 6.07
C LYS A 13 15.08 -29.34 5.09
N ASN A 14 15.53 -28.11 5.30
CA ASN A 14 15.22 -26.99 4.42
C ASN A 14 16.10 -27.00 3.16
N SER A 15 15.52 -26.61 2.02
CA SER A 15 16.22 -26.31 0.78
C SER A 15 17.24 -25.19 0.96
N SER A 16 18.29 -25.22 0.15
CA SER A 16 19.33 -24.19 0.16
C SER A 16 18.75 -22.81 -0.15
N ASN A 17 19.45 -21.74 0.27
CA ASN A 17 19.04 -20.37 -0.02
C ASN A 17 18.93 -20.10 -1.53
N TRP A 18 19.82 -20.71 -2.32
CA TRP A 18 19.78 -20.62 -3.78
C TRP A 18 18.50 -21.25 -4.35
N ALA A 19 18.12 -22.43 -3.88
CA ALA A 19 16.90 -23.09 -4.34
C ALA A 19 15.65 -22.26 -4.01
N VAL A 20 15.57 -21.67 -2.82
CA VAL A 20 14.47 -20.75 -2.44
C VAL A 20 14.41 -19.54 -3.36
N PHE A 21 15.56 -18.95 -3.68
CA PHE A 21 15.65 -17.79 -4.57
C PHE A 21 15.13 -18.12 -5.96
N VAL A 22 15.63 -19.20 -6.57
CA VAL A 22 15.22 -19.66 -7.91
C VAL A 22 13.73 -20.02 -7.92
N LEU A 23 13.24 -20.74 -6.92
CA LEU A 23 11.83 -21.11 -6.84
C LEU A 23 10.91 -19.89 -6.69
N SER A 24 11.30 -18.93 -5.85
CA SER A 24 10.57 -17.67 -5.69
C SER A 24 10.54 -16.88 -7.00
N PHE A 25 11.66 -16.85 -7.72
CA PHE A 25 11.77 -16.22 -9.03
C PHE A 25 10.82 -16.88 -10.03
N LEU A 26 10.86 -18.20 -10.15
CA LEU A 26 10.03 -18.95 -11.10
C LEU A 26 8.53 -18.78 -10.80
N ILE A 27 8.09 -18.93 -9.55
CA ILE A 27 6.69 -18.72 -9.17
C ILE A 27 6.25 -17.29 -9.54
N SER A 28 7.08 -16.30 -9.23
CA SER A 28 6.77 -14.88 -9.49
C SER A 28 6.71 -14.56 -10.97
N PHE A 29 7.68 -15.04 -11.75
CA PHE A 29 7.76 -14.79 -13.18
C PHE A 29 6.65 -15.51 -13.95
N VAL A 30 6.45 -16.81 -13.69
CA VAL A 30 5.43 -17.61 -14.40
C VAL A 30 4.02 -17.08 -14.12
N SER A 31 3.72 -16.69 -12.87
CA SER A 31 2.40 -16.18 -12.49
C SER A 31 1.98 -14.89 -13.21
N ILE A 32 2.94 -14.09 -13.70
CA ILE A 32 2.62 -12.83 -14.41
C ILE A 32 2.64 -12.98 -15.94
N LEU A 33 3.05 -14.13 -16.48
CA LEU A 33 3.17 -14.35 -17.92
C LEU A 33 1.95 -13.94 -18.74
N PRO A 34 0.70 -14.21 -18.30
CA PRO A 34 -0.46 -13.85 -19.11
C PRO A 34 -0.60 -12.36 -19.39
N MET A 35 -0.05 -11.50 -18.53
CA MET A 35 -0.11 -10.05 -18.75
C MET A 35 0.65 -9.60 -19.99
N PHE A 36 1.68 -10.35 -20.42
CA PHE A 36 2.42 -10.00 -21.64
C PHE A 36 1.56 -10.15 -22.91
N PHE A 37 0.52 -10.99 -22.90
CA PHE A 37 -0.45 -11.08 -24.00
C PHE A 37 -1.38 -9.85 -24.07
N PHE A 38 -1.51 -9.10 -22.96
CA PHE A 38 -2.30 -7.88 -22.87
C PHE A 38 -1.41 -6.63 -22.82
N ARG A 39 -0.18 -6.73 -23.33
CA ARG A 39 0.83 -5.66 -23.24
C ARG A 39 0.24 -4.30 -23.57
N ASP A 40 -0.56 -4.24 -24.63
CA ASP A 40 -1.15 -3.04 -25.22
C ASP A 40 -2.24 -2.38 -24.39
N LYS A 41 -2.56 -2.85 -23.18
CA LYS A 41 -3.70 -2.35 -22.40
C LYS A 41 -3.40 -2.43 -20.90
N LEU A 42 -3.00 -1.31 -20.29
CA LEU A 42 -2.95 -1.21 -18.83
C LEU A 42 -4.31 -0.73 -18.31
N TYR A 43 -4.94 -1.56 -17.50
CA TYR A 43 -6.22 -1.27 -16.85
C TYR A 43 -6.09 -1.39 -15.33
N GLY A 44 -6.79 -0.51 -14.62
CA GLY A 44 -7.15 -0.68 -13.23
C GLY A 44 -7.86 0.56 -12.71
N ASP A 45 -8.71 0.40 -11.69
CA ASP A 45 -9.49 1.52 -11.14
C ASP A 45 -8.57 2.66 -10.67
N ASP A 46 -7.48 2.33 -9.98
CA ASP A 46 -6.51 3.31 -9.45
C ASP A 46 -5.22 3.43 -10.31
N VAL A 47 -5.15 2.76 -11.48
CA VAL A 47 -3.88 2.62 -12.23
C VAL A 47 -3.33 3.97 -12.68
N VAL A 48 -4.18 4.87 -13.18
CA VAL A 48 -3.74 6.18 -13.67
C VAL A 48 -3.28 7.08 -12.52
N PHE A 49 -3.93 6.98 -11.37
CA PHE A 49 -3.50 7.68 -10.16
C PHE A 49 -2.10 7.20 -9.72
N HIS A 50 -1.88 5.89 -9.69
CA HIS A 50 -0.59 5.36 -9.28
C HIS A 50 0.53 5.56 -10.32
N ILE A 51 0.21 5.63 -11.62
CA ILE A 51 1.16 6.07 -12.65
C ILE A 51 1.53 7.55 -12.45
N ASN A 52 0.56 8.44 -12.21
CA ASN A 52 0.85 9.84 -11.88
C ASN A 52 1.77 9.95 -10.67
N ARG A 53 1.47 9.17 -9.62
CA ARG A 53 2.26 9.08 -8.41
C ARG A 53 3.68 8.59 -8.71
N LEU A 54 3.84 7.54 -9.52
CA LEU A 54 5.14 7.02 -9.95
C LEU A 54 5.97 8.11 -10.65
N LEU A 55 5.38 8.80 -11.63
CA LEU A 55 6.06 9.86 -12.39
C LEU A 55 6.41 11.06 -11.51
N SER A 56 5.59 11.35 -10.49
CA SER A 56 5.83 12.45 -9.57
C SER A 56 7.07 12.23 -8.69
N LEU A 57 7.59 11.00 -8.61
CA LEU A 57 8.81 10.70 -7.87
C LEU A 57 10.09 11.27 -8.51
N ASP A 58 10.02 11.80 -9.73
CA ASP A 58 11.16 12.46 -10.39
C ASP A 58 11.68 13.67 -9.60
N THR A 59 10.80 14.36 -8.88
CA THR A 59 11.17 15.55 -8.10
C THR A 59 11.41 15.27 -6.61
N ILE A 60 11.14 14.05 -6.13
CA ILE A 60 10.95 13.76 -4.69
C ILE A 60 12.14 14.14 -3.80
N TRP A 61 13.37 14.14 -4.32
CA TRP A 61 14.56 14.51 -3.55
C TRP A 61 14.82 16.03 -3.49
N LYS A 62 14.18 16.81 -4.38
CA LYS A 62 14.33 18.27 -4.44
C LYS A 62 13.09 18.99 -3.93
N SER A 63 11.91 18.51 -4.32
CA SER A 63 10.61 19.10 -4.01
C SER A 63 9.59 18.00 -3.69
N PRO A 64 8.69 18.21 -2.73
CA PRO A 64 7.61 17.26 -2.44
C PRO A 64 6.50 17.26 -3.52
N ILE A 65 6.58 18.16 -4.52
CA ILE A 65 5.58 18.35 -5.58
C ILE A 65 6.22 18.17 -6.95
N ASN A 66 5.41 17.69 -7.90
CA ASN A 66 5.73 17.68 -9.31
C ASN A 66 4.60 18.33 -10.13
N PHE A 67 4.86 19.50 -10.72
CA PHE A 67 3.87 20.27 -11.49
C PHE A 67 3.57 19.71 -12.89
N THR A 68 4.26 18.67 -13.36
CA THR A 68 3.92 18.00 -14.64
C THR A 68 3.00 16.80 -14.46
N THR A 69 2.67 16.46 -13.21
CA THR A 69 1.77 15.34 -12.84
C THR A 69 0.49 15.84 -12.17
N ASN A 70 -0.54 14.99 -12.07
CA ASN A 70 -1.77 15.28 -11.32
C ASN A 70 -2.46 16.59 -11.74
N GLY A 71 -2.51 16.83 -13.05
CA GLY A 71 -3.05 18.06 -13.64
C GLY A 71 -2.18 19.30 -13.42
N GLY A 72 -1.03 19.22 -12.74
CA GLY A 72 -0.18 20.38 -12.46
C GLY A 72 -0.78 21.36 -11.46
N THR A 73 -1.63 20.86 -10.55
CA THR A 73 -2.32 21.63 -9.49
C THR A 73 -1.51 21.71 -8.19
N GLY A 74 -0.28 21.21 -8.19
CA GLY A 74 0.60 21.22 -7.02
C GLY A 74 0.15 20.30 -5.89
N GLN A 75 -0.29 19.07 -6.17
CA GLN A 75 -0.73 18.13 -5.13
C GLN A 75 0.45 17.45 -4.42
N LEU A 76 0.37 17.38 -3.09
CA LEU A 76 1.41 16.82 -2.21
C LEU A 76 1.30 15.29 -2.03
N ILE A 77 0.92 14.56 -3.08
CA ILE A 77 0.47 13.15 -3.01
C ILE A 77 1.47 12.25 -2.29
N ASN A 78 2.77 12.33 -2.59
CA ASN A 78 3.78 11.44 -2.00
C ASN A 78 4.06 11.72 -0.53
N THR A 79 3.64 12.87 0.00
CA THR A 79 3.70 13.14 1.45
C THR A 79 2.61 12.37 2.19
N PHE A 80 1.42 12.23 1.58
CA PHE A 80 0.30 11.50 2.19
C PHE A 80 0.31 10.00 1.86
N TYR A 81 0.86 9.61 0.70
CA TYR A 81 1.01 8.22 0.28
C TYR A 81 2.49 7.80 0.35
N PRO A 82 2.89 6.87 1.25
CA PRO A 82 4.29 6.55 1.49
C PRO A 82 4.98 5.96 0.26
N TRP A 83 6.03 6.61 -0.24
CA TRP A 83 6.62 6.33 -1.55
C TRP A 83 7.85 5.42 -1.54
N LEU A 84 8.49 5.22 -0.38
CA LEU A 84 9.80 4.54 -0.32
C LEU A 84 9.75 3.08 -0.84
N THR A 85 8.70 2.32 -0.52
CA THR A 85 8.54 0.95 -1.05
C THR A 85 8.11 0.91 -2.51
N TYR A 86 7.65 2.03 -3.08
CA TYR A 86 7.29 2.16 -4.49
C TYR A 86 8.45 2.70 -5.35
N TYR A 87 9.43 3.36 -4.73
CA TYR A 87 10.58 3.97 -5.39
C TYR A 87 11.40 3.05 -6.30
N PRO A 88 11.65 1.76 -5.98
CA PRO A 88 12.37 0.87 -6.89
C PRO A 88 11.72 0.76 -8.28
N ILE A 89 10.40 0.89 -8.36
CA ILE A 89 9.66 0.85 -9.63
C ILE A 89 9.91 2.12 -10.44
N PHE A 90 10.05 3.26 -9.77
CA PHE A 90 10.41 4.51 -10.44
C PHE A 90 11.81 4.43 -11.05
N LEU A 91 12.77 3.75 -10.41
CA LEU A 91 14.09 3.53 -10.98
C LEU A 91 14.03 2.66 -12.24
N VAL A 92 13.21 1.60 -12.25
CA VAL A 92 12.96 0.80 -13.46
C VAL A 92 12.36 1.66 -14.57
N TYR A 93 11.38 2.51 -14.25
CA TYR A 93 10.81 3.46 -15.21
C TYR A 93 11.88 4.42 -15.74
N LYS A 94 12.73 4.99 -14.88
CA LYS A 94 13.79 5.92 -15.28
C LYS A 94 14.81 5.28 -16.23
N LEU A 95 15.11 3.99 -16.04
CA LEU A 95 16.01 3.23 -16.89
C LEU A 95 15.38 2.84 -18.24
N THR A 96 14.10 2.46 -18.23
CA THR A 96 13.43 1.84 -19.40
C THR A 96 12.56 2.81 -20.19
N GLN A 97 12.19 3.94 -19.58
CA GLN A 97 11.20 4.91 -20.08
C GLN A 97 9.84 4.28 -20.45
N SER A 98 9.56 3.08 -19.95
CA SER A 98 8.34 2.32 -20.25
C SER A 98 7.51 2.08 -18.99
N ILE A 99 6.29 2.59 -19.00
CA ILE A 99 5.33 2.38 -17.91
C ILE A 99 4.89 0.92 -17.83
N PHE A 100 4.76 0.25 -18.98
CA PHE A 100 4.47 -1.17 -19.02
C PHE A 100 5.56 -1.99 -18.33
N VAL A 101 6.84 -1.74 -18.66
CA VAL A 101 7.95 -2.46 -18.03
C VAL A 101 7.99 -2.18 -16.52
N ALA A 102 7.82 -0.92 -16.11
CA ALA A 102 7.75 -0.56 -14.70
C ALA A 102 6.59 -1.29 -13.97
N TRP A 103 5.40 -1.34 -14.57
CA TRP A 103 4.25 -2.05 -14.00
C TRP A 103 4.47 -3.57 -13.91
N MET A 104 5.03 -4.19 -14.95
CA MET A 104 5.37 -5.62 -14.92
C MET A 104 6.43 -5.94 -13.88
N SER A 105 7.46 -5.10 -13.76
CA SER A 105 8.47 -5.20 -12.70
C SER A 105 7.86 -5.04 -11.32
N PHE A 106 6.86 -4.16 -11.13
CA PHE A 106 6.12 -4.06 -9.88
C PHE A 106 5.39 -5.37 -9.55
N GLN A 107 4.64 -5.93 -10.50
CA GLN A 107 3.91 -7.18 -10.30
C GLN A 107 4.83 -8.36 -9.98
N PHE A 108 6.00 -8.41 -10.63
CA PHE A 108 7.04 -9.39 -10.35
C PHE A 108 7.63 -9.20 -8.95
N LEU A 109 8.10 -7.99 -8.62
CA LEU A 109 8.82 -7.70 -7.38
C LEU A 109 7.95 -7.91 -6.14
N VAL A 110 6.67 -7.54 -6.19
CA VAL A 110 5.74 -7.78 -5.07
C VAL A 110 5.65 -9.29 -4.77
N ARG A 111 5.44 -10.12 -5.79
CA ARG A 111 5.32 -11.58 -5.63
C ARG A 111 6.63 -12.19 -5.17
N PHE A 112 7.73 -11.74 -5.76
CA PHE A 112 9.06 -12.22 -5.44
C PHE A 112 9.44 -11.90 -4.00
N ALA A 113 9.25 -10.65 -3.56
CA ALA A 113 9.48 -10.23 -2.19
C ALA A 113 8.56 -10.98 -1.21
N THR A 114 7.28 -11.14 -1.54
CA THR A 114 6.32 -11.88 -0.69
C THR A 114 6.76 -13.33 -0.52
N CYS A 115 7.13 -14.04 -1.60
CA CYS A 115 7.66 -15.40 -1.55
C CYS A 115 8.90 -15.46 -0.65
N LEU A 116 9.91 -14.63 -0.91
CA LEU A 116 11.15 -14.63 -0.14
C LEU A 116 10.92 -14.36 1.35
N LEU A 117 10.13 -13.33 1.69
CA LEU A 117 9.82 -13.01 3.09
C LEU A 117 8.99 -14.11 3.75
N SER A 118 8.14 -14.82 3.01
CA SER A 118 7.40 -15.97 3.52
C SER A 118 8.33 -17.16 3.82
N PHE A 119 9.24 -17.50 2.90
CA PHE A 119 10.26 -18.54 3.12
C PHE A 119 11.15 -18.21 4.30
N TYR A 120 11.81 -17.06 4.30
CA TYR A 120 12.74 -16.72 5.38
C TYR A 120 12.02 -16.48 6.70
N GLY A 121 10.86 -15.83 6.67
CA GLY A 121 10.06 -15.54 7.87
C GLY A 121 9.50 -16.80 8.51
N LEU A 122 8.73 -17.62 7.79
CA LEU A 122 8.06 -18.80 8.36
C LEU A 122 9.06 -19.89 8.78
N ARG A 123 10.24 -19.97 8.16
CA ARG A 123 11.35 -20.82 8.64
C ARG A 123 11.81 -20.45 10.05
N LEU A 124 11.70 -19.18 10.48
CA LEU A 124 11.99 -18.79 11.86
C LEU A 124 11.01 -19.41 12.86
N LEU A 125 9.82 -19.78 12.40
CA LEU A 125 8.80 -20.52 13.16
C LEU A 125 8.84 -22.04 12.89
N ARG A 126 9.92 -22.54 12.25
CA ARG A 126 10.13 -23.95 11.88
C ARG A 126 9.11 -24.54 10.90
N TYR A 127 8.44 -23.72 10.09
CA TYR A 127 7.68 -24.24 8.95
C TYR A 127 8.64 -24.87 7.94
N SER A 128 8.27 -26.02 7.39
CA SER A 128 9.04 -26.62 6.30
C SER A 128 8.75 -25.93 4.97
N ASP A 129 9.67 -26.07 4.02
CA ASP A 129 9.52 -25.42 2.70
C ASP A 129 8.26 -25.86 1.96
N LYS A 130 7.82 -27.10 2.20
CA LYS A 130 6.54 -27.61 1.71
C LYS A 130 5.37 -26.80 2.27
N GLN A 131 5.36 -26.54 3.58
CA GLN A 131 4.32 -25.71 4.19
C GLN A 131 4.37 -24.27 3.69
N VAL A 132 5.57 -23.71 3.49
CA VAL A 132 5.71 -22.35 2.93
C VAL A 132 5.20 -22.29 1.50
N LEU A 133 5.44 -23.31 0.68
CA LEU A 133 4.89 -23.37 -0.68
C LEU A 133 3.37 -23.36 -0.67
N ILE A 134 2.76 -24.19 0.19
CA ILE A 134 1.30 -24.23 0.38
C ILE A 134 0.80 -22.84 0.80
N PHE A 135 1.41 -22.23 1.83
CA PHE A 135 1.09 -20.88 2.27
C PHE A 135 1.16 -19.87 1.11
N SER A 136 2.26 -19.87 0.36
CA SER A 136 2.52 -18.90 -0.70
C SER A 136 1.52 -19.04 -1.85
N THR A 137 1.12 -20.27 -2.21
CA THR A 137 0.09 -20.54 -3.22
C THR A 137 -1.25 -19.93 -2.82
N PHE A 138 -1.74 -20.22 -1.62
CA PHE A 138 -3.04 -19.68 -1.17
C PHE A 138 -3.01 -18.18 -0.91
N TYR A 139 -1.86 -17.62 -0.52
CA TYR A 139 -1.73 -16.21 -0.22
C TYR A 139 -1.60 -15.34 -1.48
N LEU A 140 -0.65 -15.66 -2.37
CA LEU A 140 -0.37 -14.87 -3.58
C LEU A 140 -1.47 -14.97 -4.64
N PHE A 141 -2.11 -16.12 -4.73
CA PHE A 141 -3.16 -16.36 -5.71
C PHE A 141 -4.57 -16.24 -5.11
N SER A 142 -4.68 -15.62 -3.94
CA SER A 142 -5.97 -15.30 -3.35
C SER A 142 -6.71 -14.21 -4.13
N GLY A 143 -8.04 -14.29 -4.14
CA GLY A 143 -8.90 -13.33 -4.84
C GLY A 143 -8.57 -11.87 -4.52
N TYR A 144 -8.42 -11.52 -3.24
CA TYR A 144 -8.14 -10.15 -2.81
C TYR A 144 -6.75 -9.65 -3.23
N PHE A 145 -5.72 -10.50 -3.16
CA PHE A 145 -4.38 -10.15 -3.65
C PHE A 145 -4.42 -9.84 -5.14
N LEU A 146 -5.10 -10.69 -5.92
CA LEU A 146 -5.23 -10.54 -7.36
C LEU A 146 -6.12 -9.35 -7.75
N HIS A 147 -7.20 -9.10 -7.02
CA HIS A 147 -8.05 -7.92 -7.17
C HIS A 147 -7.25 -6.64 -7.01
N ASN A 148 -6.51 -6.51 -5.90
CA ASN A 148 -5.66 -5.34 -5.63
C ASN A 148 -4.53 -5.20 -6.66
N SER A 149 -3.96 -6.32 -7.13
CA SER A 149 -2.88 -6.31 -8.10
C SER A 149 -3.32 -5.94 -9.53
N TYR A 150 -4.46 -6.47 -9.99
CA TYR A 150 -4.81 -6.49 -11.42
C TYR A 150 -6.10 -5.77 -11.80
N TYR A 151 -7.09 -5.71 -10.91
CA TYR A 151 -8.34 -5.03 -11.22
C TYR A 151 -8.40 -3.63 -10.61
N ARG A 152 -8.27 -3.53 -9.29
CA ARG A 152 -8.29 -2.24 -8.60
C ARG A 152 -6.98 -1.48 -8.79
N ALA A 153 -5.87 -2.21 -8.95
CA ALA A 153 -4.52 -1.65 -9.02
C ALA A 153 -4.12 -0.84 -7.76
N ALA A 154 -4.61 -1.23 -6.58
CA ALA A 154 -4.32 -0.59 -5.30
C ALA A 154 -2.87 -0.87 -4.86
N VAL A 155 -1.93 0.00 -5.26
CA VAL A 155 -0.48 -0.19 -5.06
C VAL A 155 -0.11 -0.29 -3.58
N GLY A 156 -0.68 0.58 -2.74
CA GLY A 156 -0.37 0.60 -1.31
C GLY A 156 -0.76 -0.70 -0.60
N GLU A 157 -1.99 -1.17 -0.82
CA GLU A 157 -2.48 -2.43 -0.23
C GLU A 157 -1.68 -3.64 -0.74
N THR A 158 -1.36 -3.66 -2.04
CA THR A 158 -0.56 -4.73 -2.65
C THR A 158 0.85 -4.79 -2.05
N LEU A 159 1.51 -3.64 -1.85
CA LEU A 159 2.80 -3.56 -1.17
C LEU A 159 2.72 -3.99 0.29
N ALA A 160 1.65 -3.60 1.01
CA ALA A 160 1.47 -4.00 2.40
C ALA A 160 1.37 -5.52 2.56
N MET A 161 0.74 -6.23 1.62
CA MET A 161 0.64 -7.68 1.63
C MET A 161 1.99 -8.41 1.57
N ILE A 162 3.07 -7.76 1.09
CA ILE A 162 4.44 -8.30 1.15
C ILE A 162 4.88 -8.54 2.60
N PHE A 163 4.53 -7.61 3.50
CA PHE A 163 5.08 -7.54 4.85
C PHE A 163 4.19 -8.17 5.93
N LEU A 164 2.90 -8.40 5.64
CA LEU A 164 1.98 -9.06 6.57
C LEU A 164 2.47 -10.44 7.08
N PRO A 165 3.06 -11.33 6.25
CA PRO A 165 3.66 -12.57 6.75
C PRO A 165 4.78 -12.33 7.77
N LEU A 166 5.60 -11.30 7.55
CA LEU A 166 6.70 -10.96 8.44
C LEU A 166 6.21 -10.36 9.77
N VAL A 167 5.14 -9.56 9.74
CA VAL A 167 4.46 -9.08 10.95
C VAL A 167 3.94 -10.27 11.76
N PHE A 168 3.24 -11.21 11.13
CA PHE A 168 2.77 -12.42 11.80
C PHE A 168 3.94 -13.20 12.46
N VAL A 169 5.04 -13.40 11.73
CA VAL A 169 6.24 -14.07 12.26
C VAL A 169 6.81 -13.32 13.45
N GLY A 170 6.94 -12.00 13.36
CA GLY A 170 7.45 -11.16 14.44
C GLY A 170 6.60 -11.27 15.70
N VAL A 171 5.27 -11.21 15.57
CA VAL A 171 4.33 -11.39 16.68
C VAL A 171 4.47 -12.77 17.30
N ARG A 172 4.53 -13.84 16.48
CA ARG A 172 4.70 -15.22 16.97
C ARG A 172 6.01 -15.42 17.71
N LEU A 173 7.11 -14.84 17.22
CA LEU A 173 8.41 -14.89 17.89
C LEU A 173 8.36 -14.17 19.25
N LEU A 174 7.76 -12.99 19.31
CA LEU A 174 7.66 -12.23 20.56
C LEU A 174 6.71 -12.86 21.58
N THR A 175 5.61 -13.48 21.14
CA THR A 175 4.61 -14.09 22.03
C THR A 175 4.99 -15.48 22.52
N PHE A 176 5.46 -16.36 21.63
CA PHE A 176 5.65 -17.78 21.93
C PHE A 176 7.00 -18.35 21.46
N GLY A 177 7.85 -17.53 20.84
CA GLY A 177 9.15 -17.93 20.33
C GLY A 177 10.30 -17.17 20.97
N ASP A 178 11.36 -17.01 20.18
CA ASP A 178 12.58 -16.28 20.55
C ASP A 178 12.35 -14.77 20.51
N TYR A 179 11.98 -14.19 21.66
CA TYR A 179 11.68 -12.76 21.81
C TYR A 179 12.89 -11.85 21.52
N LYS A 180 14.12 -12.38 21.48
CA LYS A 180 15.32 -11.60 21.10
C LYS A 180 15.28 -11.20 19.62
N LYS A 181 14.43 -11.85 18.81
CA LYS A 181 14.20 -11.52 17.39
C LYS A 181 13.12 -10.45 17.19
N TRP A 182 12.92 -9.54 18.14
CA TRP A 182 12.01 -8.39 18.04
C TRP A 182 12.18 -7.59 16.74
N TRP A 183 13.39 -7.55 16.18
CA TRP A 183 13.72 -6.90 14.92
C TRP A 183 12.93 -7.44 13.71
N VAL A 184 12.39 -8.66 13.78
CA VAL A 184 11.53 -9.22 12.72
C VAL A 184 10.21 -8.46 12.66
N LEU A 185 9.60 -8.18 13.82
CA LEU A 185 8.38 -7.38 13.88
C LEU A 185 8.65 -5.93 13.41
N THR A 186 9.81 -5.37 13.79
CA THR A 186 10.23 -4.04 13.32
C THR A 186 10.26 -3.96 11.79
N LEU A 187 10.89 -4.93 11.12
CA LEU A 187 10.98 -4.97 9.66
C LEU A 187 9.60 -5.09 9.01
N GLY A 188 8.73 -5.97 9.55
CA GLY A 188 7.37 -6.13 9.06
C GLY A 188 6.54 -4.84 9.19
N MET A 189 6.55 -4.23 10.37
CA MET A 189 5.79 -3.00 10.63
C MET A 189 6.36 -1.79 9.87
N LEU A 190 7.68 -1.68 9.74
CA LEU A 190 8.31 -0.64 8.92
C LEU A 190 7.89 -0.75 7.46
N GLY A 191 7.88 -1.98 6.92
CA GLY A 191 7.38 -2.25 5.58
C GLY A 191 5.93 -1.80 5.40
N LEU A 192 5.04 -2.13 6.36
CA LEU A 192 3.65 -1.65 6.34
C LEU A 192 3.56 -0.12 6.36
N VAL A 193 4.34 0.56 7.20
CA VAL A 193 4.32 2.04 7.29
C VAL A 193 4.67 2.68 5.96
N TYR A 194 5.71 2.19 5.30
CA TYR A 194 6.12 2.70 3.99
C TYR A 194 5.33 2.14 2.81
N SER A 195 4.23 1.42 3.05
CA SER A 195 3.34 0.90 2.01
C SER A 195 1.89 1.40 2.13
N HIS A 196 1.26 1.22 3.30
CA HIS A 196 -0.15 1.54 3.50
C HIS A 196 -0.50 1.75 4.98
N VAL A 197 -0.79 3.01 5.35
CA VAL A 197 -1.06 3.41 6.75
C VAL A 197 -2.22 2.66 7.38
N LEU A 198 -3.32 2.44 6.65
CA LEU A 198 -4.45 1.73 7.21
C LEU A 198 -4.09 0.27 7.54
N SER A 199 -3.20 -0.37 6.77
CA SER A 199 -2.71 -1.71 7.10
C SER A 199 -1.87 -1.71 8.38
N VAL A 200 -1.15 -0.62 8.69
CA VAL A 200 -0.45 -0.44 9.98
C VAL A 200 -1.45 -0.43 11.12
N VAL A 201 -2.55 0.31 10.99
CA VAL A 201 -3.60 0.38 12.02
C VAL A 201 -4.23 -1.00 12.24
N LEU A 202 -4.64 -1.67 11.17
CA LEU A 202 -5.23 -3.02 11.25
C LEU A 202 -4.28 -4.04 11.89
N ALA A 203 -3.01 -4.04 11.48
CA ALA A 203 -1.99 -4.89 12.09
C ALA A 203 -1.77 -4.54 13.57
N SER A 204 -1.75 -3.26 13.93
CA SER A 204 -1.55 -2.82 15.32
C SER A 204 -2.71 -3.23 16.23
N VAL A 205 -3.95 -3.14 15.75
CA VAL A 205 -5.13 -3.65 16.49
C VAL A 205 -5.02 -5.15 16.71
N LEU A 206 -4.66 -5.91 15.67
CA LEU A 206 -4.47 -7.35 15.79
C LEU A 206 -3.33 -7.72 16.75
N ILE A 207 -2.20 -6.99 16.70
CA ILE A 207 -1.10 -7.15 17.65
C ILE A 207 -1.60 -6.91 19.07
N PHE A 208 -2.31 -5.81 19.31
CA PHE A 208 -2.89 -5.49 20.61
C PHE A 208 -3.80 -6.61 21.12
N LEU A 209 -4.72 -7.10 20.27
CA LEU A 209 -5.61 -8.22 20.63
C LEU A 209 -4.81 -9.48 20.98
N VAL A 210 -3.78 -9.82 20.21
CA VAL A 210 -2.90 -10.97 20.51
C VAL A 210 -2.18 -10.77 21.84
N VAL A 211 -1.62 -9.59 22.08
CA VAL A 211 -0.96 -9.26 23.35
C VAL A 211 -1.91 -9.45 24.52
N VAL A 212 -3.09 -8.82 24.49
CA VAL A 212 -4.06 -8.89 25.60
C VAL A 212 -4.58 -10.31 25.83
N THR A 213 -4.97 -11.02 24.77
CA THR A 213 -5.58 -12.36 24.90
C THR A 213 -4.59 -13.45 25.28
N SER A 214 -3.29 -13.25 25.01
CA SER A 214 -2.25 -14.23 25.35
C SER A 214 -1.36 -13.84 26.52
N PHE A 215 -1.45 -12.61 27.04
CA PHE A 215 -0.55 -12.09 28.08
C PHE A 215 -0.46 -13.01 29.31
N CYS A 216 -1.58 -13.57 29.76
CA CYS A 216 -1.63 -14.41 30.96
C CYS A 216 -0.79 -15.67 30.84
N ILE A 217 -0.64 -16.22 29.63
CA ILE A 217 0.05 -17.49 29.35
C ILE A 217 1.51 -17.32 28.90
N TRP A 218 2.01 -16.09 28.84
CA TRP A 218 3.41 -15.83 28.47
C TRP A 218 4.37 -16.20 29.60
N ASP A 219 5.45 -16.90 29.24
CA ASP A 219 6.69 -16.91 30.00
C ASP A 219 7.46 -15.58 29.78
N SER A 220 8.37 -15.22 30.68
CA SER A 220 9.26 -14.06 30.50
C SER A 220 8.52 -12.77 30.09
N LYS A 221 7.41 -12.47 30.78
CA LYS A 221 6.45 -11.41 30.41
C LYS A 221 7.12 -10.05 30.19
N LYS A 222 8.06 -9.70 31.07
CA LYS A 222 8.82 -8.44 31.01
C LYS A 222 9.65 -8.35 29.74
N GLU A 223 10.39 -9.41 29.42
CA GLU A 223 11.30 -9.47 28.26
C GLU A 223 10.51 -9.47 26.95
N ARG A 224 9.39 -10.20 26.89
CA ARG A 224 8.50 -10.22 25.72
C ARG A 224 7.85 -8.85 25.49
N LEU A 225 7.35 -8.21 26.54
CA LEU A 225 6.79 -6.86 26.46
C LEU A 225 7.85 -5.83 26.04
N LEU A 226 9.07 -5.95 26.57
CA LEU A 226 10.20 -5.12 26.14
C LEU A 226 10.54 -5.36 24.66
N GLY A 227 10.40 -6.60 24.16
CA GLY A 227 10.54 -6.92 22.74
C GLY A 227 9.52 -6.18 21.87
N PHE A 228 8.24 -6.18 22.26
CA PHE A 228 7.21 -5.38 21.59
C PHE A 228 7.51 -3.88 21.65
N LEU A 229 7.92 -3.36 22.82
CA LEU A 229 8.26 -1.95 22.99
C LEU A 229 9.45 -1.54 22.10
N LYS A 230 10.52 -2.34 22.08
CA LYS A 230 11.68 -2.13 21.18
C LYS A 230 11.24 -2.13 19.73
N ALA A 231 10.41 -3.09 19.33
CA ALA A 231 9.92 -3.16 17.96
C ALA A 231 9.15 -1.90 17.56
N THR A 232 8.24 -1.44 18.43
CA THR A 232 7.45 -0.22 18.23
C THR A 232 8.33 1.03 18.16
N LEU A 233 9.20 1.27 19.16
CA LEU A 233 10.01 2.49 19.22
C LEU A 233 10.97 2.60 18.03
N VAL A 234 11.59 1.48 17.63
CA VAL A 234 12.52 1.46 16.50
C VAL A 234 11.77 1.66 15.17
N THR A 235 10.58 1.06 15.00
CA THR A 235 9.73 1.33 13.83
C THR A 235 9.29 2.80 13.78
N LEU A 236 8.89 3.39 14.90
CA LEU A 236 8.51 4.81 14.97
C LEU A 236 9.68 5.72 14.61
N GLY A 237 10.86 5.49 15.18
CA GLY A 237 12.07 6.25 14.86
C GLY A 237 12.42 6.22 13.36
N MET A 238 12.38 5.03 12.74
CA MET A 238 12.64 4.86 11.30
C MET A 238 11.49 5.29 10.38
N SER A 239 10.35 5.69 10.92
CA SER A 239 9.20 6.17 10.13
C SER A 239 8.90 7.65 10.29
N LEU A 240 9.73 8.39 11.05
CA LEU A 240 9.59 9.83 11.22
C LEU A 240 9.65 10.58 9.88
N ALA A 241 10.44 10.10 8.92
CA ALA A 241 10.51 10.69 7.57
C ALA A 241 9.17 10.69 6.82
N TYR A 242 8.24 9.80 7.20
CA TYR A 242 6.89 9.75 6.62
C TYR A 242 5.86 10.45 7.51
N PHE A 243 5.79 10.09 8.79
CA PHE A 243 4.72 10.59 9.67
C PHE A 243 4.85 12.09 9.97
N VAL A 244 6.06 12.60 10.18
CA VAL A 244 6.25 14.00 10.59
C VAL A 244 5.82 14.96 9.48
N PRO A 245 6.27 14.83 8.21
CA PRO A 245 5.79 15.69 7.13
C PRO A 245 4.27 15.61 6.93
N MET A 246 3.70 14.41 7.03
CA MET A 246 2.25 14.22 6.89
C MET A 246 1.47 14.95 8.01
N ILE A 247 1.85 14.76 9.27
CA ILE A 247 1.22 15.40 10.43
C ILE A 247 1.39 16.92 10.37
N GLU A 248 2.56 17.41 9.94
CA GLU A 248 2.81 18.83 9.76
C GLU A 248 1.79 19.48 8.81
N GLN A 249 1.47 18.81 7.69
CA GLN A 249 0.50 19.34 6.74
C GLN A 249 -0.92 19.36 7.30
N PHE A 250 -1.34 18.28 7.98
CA PHE A 250 -2.65 18.25 8.66
C PHE A 250 -2.80 19.31 9.75
N ARG A 251 -1.70 19.72 10.40
CA ARG A 251 -1.70 20.80 11.39
C ARG A 251 -1.67 22.18 10.77
N TYR A 252 -1.11 22.32 9.58
CA TYR A 252 -0.96 23.60 8.91
C TYR A 252 -2.23 24.04 8.18
N VAL A 253 -2.95 23.11 7.55
CA VAL A 253 -4.12 23.43 6.73
C VAL A 253 -5.19 22.34 6.84
N THR A 254 -6.46 22.75 6.78
CA THR A 254 -7.60 21.83 6.77
C THR A 254 -7.69 21.11 5.43
N LEU A 255 -7.36 19.82 5.42
CA LEU A 255 -7.37 18.98 4.23
C LEU A 255 -8.60 18.08 4.16
N ARG A 256 -9.04 17.77 2.94
CA ARG A 256 -10.00 16.70 2.68
C ARG A 256 -9.40 15.38 3.13
N THR A 257 -10.15 14.62 3.91
CA THR A 257 -9.79 13.23 4.19
C THR A 257 -10.25 12.34 3.05
N THR A 258 -9.73 11.12 3.04
CA THR A 258 -10.20 10.06 2.14
C THR A 258 -11.71 9.89 2.20
N PHE A 259 -12.30 9.55 1.05
CA PHE A 259 -13.72 9.26 0.93
C PHE A 259 -14.16 8.16 1.92
N LYS A 260 -15.26 8.42 2.66
CA LYS A 260 -15.81 7.50 3.66
C LYS A 260 -17.21 7.05 3.22
N PRO A 261 -17.32 5.97 2.43
CA PRO A 261 -18.63 5.43 2.10
C PRO A 261 -19.30 4.82 3.34
N PHE A 262 -20.61 4.62 3.24
CA PHE A 262 -21.37 3.93 4.27
C PHE A 262 -20.97 2.45 4.29
N LEU A 263 -20.38 1.98 5.39
CA LEU A 263 -19.76 0.66 5.51
C LEU A 263 -20.73 -0.47 5.15
N ALA A 264 -21.99 -0.38 5.59
CA ALA A 264 -22.97 -1.43 5.31
C ALA A 264 -23.40 -1.48 3.83
N LYS A 265 -23.27 -0.37 3.07
CA LYS A 265 -23.55 -0.35 1.63
C LYS A 265 -22.41 -0.97 0.83
N THR A 266 -21.18 -0.97 1.37
CA THR A 266 -20.00 -1.54 0.72
C THR A 266 -19.69 -2.97 1.18
N ALA A 267 -20.34 -3.45 2.26
CA ALA A 267 -20.27 -4.86 2.65
C ALA A 267 -20.90 -5.78 1.58
N LEU A 268 -20.34 -6.97 1.38
CA LEU A 268 -20.85 -7.97 0.43
C LEU A 268 -21.91 -8.85 1.11
N SER A 269 -22.94 -9.29 0.39
CA SER A 269 -23.84 -10.31 0.92
C SER A 269 -23.22 -11.70 0.80
N LEU A 270 -23.69 -12.66 1.60
CA LEU A 270 -23.22 -14.04 1.53
C LEU A 270 -23.55 -14.69 0.17
N SER A 271 -24.74 -14.44 -0.37
CA SER A 271 -25.15 -14.94 -1.69
C SER A 271 -24.30 -14.37 -2.81
N ASP A 272 -23.99 -13.07 -2.76
CA ASP A 272 -23.07 -12.43 -3.72
C ASP A 272 -21.70 -13.10 -3.63
N THR A 273 -21.19 -13.31 -2.41
CA THR A 273 -19.88 -13.95 -2.17
C THR A 273 -19.83 -15.35 -2.78
N TRP A 274 -20.89 -16.15 -2.70
CA TRP A 274 -20.95 -17.48 -3.30
C TRP A 274 -20.88 -17.43 -4.84
N GLY A 275 -21.67 -16.56 -5.47
CA GLY A 275 -21.61 -16.35 -6.92
C GLY A 275 -20.23 -15.87 -7.40
N LEU A 276 -19.53 -15.09 -6.57
CA LEU A 276 -18.19 -14.57 -6.85
C LEU A 276 -17.09 -15.62 -6.72
N ILE A 277 -17.19 -16.52 -5.75
CA ILE A 277 -16.28 -17.67 -5.61
C ILE A 277 -16.32 -18.54 -6.87
N VAL A 278 -17.53 -18.91 -7.31
CA VAL A 278 -17.75 -19.81 -8.45
C VAL A 278 -17.31 -19.14 -9.76
N SER A 279 -17.70 -17.88 -9.97
CA SER A 279 -17.30 -17.14 -11.17
C SER A 279 -15.83 -16.71 -11.16
N SER A 280 -15.17 -16.74 -9.99
CA SER A 280 -13.77 -16.34 -9.80
C SER A 280 -13.44 -14.98 -10.40
N ASP A 281 -14.41 -14.06 -10.33
CA ASP A 281 -14.34 -12.74 -10.96
C ASP A 281 -13.55 -11.75 -10.09
N LEU A 282 -12.34 -11.43 -10.54
CA LEU A 282 -11.41 -10.51 -9.86
C LEU A 282 -11.90 -9.06 -9.80
N ARG A 283 -13.01 -8.71 -10.44
CA ARG A 283 -13.61 -7.36 -10.34
C ARG A 283 -14.17 -7.08 -8.95
N THR A 284 -14.41 -8.11 -8.15
CA THR A 284 -14.89 -7.95 -6.78
C THR A 284 -13.77 -8.14 -5.75
N PRO A 285 -13.74 -7.32 -4.69
CA PRO A 285 -12.76 -7.42 -3.61
C PRO A 285 -13.12 -8.56 -2.65
N SER A 286 -13.02 -9.81 -3.11
CA SER A 286 -13.47 -10.99 -2.35
C SER A 286 -12.55 -12.22 -2.53
N VAL A 287 -13.10 -13.40 -2.30
CA VAL A 287 -12.44 -14.70 -2.45
C VAL A 287 -12.65 -15.28 -3.85
N ASN A 288 -11.75 -16.18 -4.25
CA ASN A 288 -11.82 -16.89 -5.53
C ASN A 288 -12.00 -18.40 -5.32
N LEU A 289 -12.06 -19.16 -6.42
CA LEU A 289 -12.17 -20.63 -6.40
C LEU A 289 -11.08 -21.29 -5.55
N LEU A 290 -9.88 -20.71 -5.46
CA LEU A 290 -8.80 -21.23 -4.62
C LEU A 290 -9.17 -21.23 -3.13
N TYR A 291 -9.91 -20.22 -2.66
CA TYR A 291 -10.42 -20.20 -1.29
C TYR A 291 -11.41 -21.35 -1.04
N PHE A 292 -12.31 -21.61 -1.99
CA PHE A 292 -13.24 -22.73 -1.90
C PHE A 292 -12.54 -24.09 -1.89
N VAL A 293 -11.55 -24.29 -2.76
CA VAL A 293 -10.70 -25.49 -2.73
C VAL A 293 -10.02 -25.63 -1.37
N GLY A 294 -9.51 -24.53 -0.80
CA GLY A 294 -8.97 -24.52 0.56
C GLY A 294 -9.98 -24.92 1.64
N LEU A 295 -11.23 -24.46 1.55
CA LEU A 295 -12.29 -24.85 2.50
C LEU A 295 -12.61 -26.35 2.38
N VAL A 296 -12.76 -26.86 1.16
CA VAL A 296 -12.98 -28.30 0.91
C VAL A 296 -11.81 -29.12 1.46
N LEU A 297 -10.56 -28.69 1.23
CA LEU A 297 -9.38 -29.35 1.79
C LEU A 297 -9.35 -29.28 3.31
N SER A 298 -9.77 -28.18 3.92
CA SER A 298 -9.87 -28.06 5.38
C SER A 298 -10.85 -29.07 5.98
N LEU A 299 -11.96 -29.34 5.28
CA LEU A 299 -12.94 -30.36 5.65
C LEU A 299 -12.44 -31.78 5.37
N ALA A 300 -11.84 -32.02 4.20
CA ALA A 300 -11.28 -33.33 3.83
C ALA A 300 -10.18 -33.79 4.80
N PHE A 301 -9.40 -32.83 5.32
CA PHE A 301 -8.38 -33.06 6.34
C PHE A 301 -8.86 -32.69 7.75
N ALA A 302 -10.16 -32.81 8.03
CA ALA A 302 -10.73 -32.47 9.34
C ALA A 302 -10.03 -33.20 10.51
N LYS A 303 -9.56 -34.44 10.31
CA LYS A 303 -8.77 -35.15 11.34
C LYS A 303 -7.47 -34.42 11.68
N CYS A 304 -6.76 -33.86 10.70
CA CYS A 304 -5.56 -33.04 10.94
C CYS A 304 -5.93 -31.69 11.57
N LEU A 305 -7.04 -31.08 11.13
CA LEU A 305 -7.57 -29.85 11.73
C LEU A 305 -7.88 -30.05 13.22
N VAL A 306 -8.53 -31.16 13.60
CA VAL A 306 -8.84 -31.48 15.00
C VAL A 306 -7.58 -31.75 15.83
N LYS A 307 -6.52 -32.29 15.23
CA LYS A 307 -5.25 -32.54 15.93
C LYS A 307 -4.37 -31.30 16.07
N ASP A 308 -4.35 -30.41 15.07
CA ASP A 308 -3.46 -29.24 15.06
C ASP A 308 -4.16 -27.99 15.63
N ARG A 309 -3.78 -27.58 16.84
CA ARG A 309 -4.37 -26.43 17.54
C ARG A 309 -4.16 -25.11 16.80
N GLU A 310 -2.97 -24.90 16.25
CA GLU A 310 -2.61 -23.65 15.56
C GLU A 310 -3.42 -23.52 14.26
N ALA A 311 -3.57 -24.62 13.50
CA ALA A 311 -4.44 -24.65 12.32
C ALA A 311 -5.87 -24.21 12.62
N ARG A 312 -6.47 -24.68 13.73
CA ARG A 312 -7.83 -24.28 14.14
C ARG A 312 -7.93 -22.81 14.51
N ILE A 313 -6.95 -22.30 15.26
CA ILE A 313 -6.94 -20.89 15.67
C ILE A 313 -6.84 -20.00 14.43
N TYR A 314 -5.94 -20.31 13.50
CA TYR A 314 -5.79 -19.51 12.27
C TYR A 314 -7.02 -19.60 11.38
N LEU A 315 -7.61 -20.79 11.23
CA LEU A 315 -8.85 -20.95 10.47
C LEU A 315 -10.00 -20.16 11.12
N PHE A 316 -10.14 -20.21 12.44
CA PHE A 316 -11.14 -19.44 13.17
C PHE A 316 -10.96 -17.93 12.98
N ILE A 317 -9.73 -17.41 13.14
CA ILE A 317 -9.43 -15.98 12.93
C ILE A 317 -9.77 -15.59 11.48
N SER A 318 -9.40 -16.43 10.51
CA SER A 318 -9.72 -16.21 9.10
C SER A 318 -11.24 -16.12 8.85
N LEU A 319 -12.01 -17.08 9.37
CA LEU A 319 -13.47 -17.11 9.22
C LEU A 319 -14.15 -15.95 9.95
N ALA A 320 -13.66 -15.58 11.14
CA ALA A 320 -14.16 -14.42 11.87
C ALA A 320 -13.94 -13.13 11.06
N LEU A 321 -12.72 -12.90 10.55
CA LEU A 321 -12.42 -11.74 9.71
C LEU A 321 -13.23 -11.73 8.40
N ALA A 322 -13.43 -12.90 7.77
CA ALA A 322 -14.28 -13.04 6.60
C ALA A 322 -15.74 -12.70 6.91
N PHE A 323 -16.27 -13.17 8.04
CA PHE A 323 -17.62 -12.82 8.51
C PHE A 323 -17.79 -11.32 8.72
N LEU A 324 -16.77 -10.65 9.28
CA LEU A 324 -16.80 -9.18 9.42
C LEU A 324 -16.94 -8.47 8.07
N THR A 325 -16.52 -9.06 6.94
CA THR A 325 -16.70 -8.40 5.63
C THR A 325 -18.14 -8.41 5.11
N LEU A 326 -19.03 -9.20 5.72
CA LEU A 326 -20.38 -9.45 5.24
C LEU A 326 -21.38 -8.40 5.72
N LYS A 327 -22.49 -8.23 4.97
CA LYS A 327 -23.65 -7.40 5.35
C LYS A 327 -24.33 -7.85 6.65
N ASN A 328 -24.14 -9.12 7.04
CA ASN A 328 -24.69 -9.67 8.28
C ASN A 328 -24.02 -9.07 9.53
N PHE A 329 -22.80 -8.56 9.41
CA PHE A 329 -22.18 -7.81 10.49
C PHE A 329 -22.78 -6.40 10.54
N PRO A 330 -23.19 -5.90 11.73
CA PRO A 330 -23.95 -4.65 11.86
C PRO A 330 -23.08 -3.41 11.71
N TRP A 331 -22.49 -3.22 10.52
CA TRP A 331 -21.58 -2.12 10.18
C TRP A 331 -22.20 -0.74 10.40
N GLN A 332 -23.52 -0.61 10.33
CA GLN A 332 -24.26 0.62 10.58
C GLN A 332 -23.99 1.17 11.99
N LEU A 333 -23.84 0.29 12.99
CA LEU A 333 -23.56 0.67 14.38
C LEU A 333 -22.17 1.29 14.54
N LEU A 334 -21.25 1.05 13.59
CA LEU A 334 -19.87 1.52 13.64
C LEU A 334 -19.61 2.72 12.72
N GLN A 335 -20.63 3.22 12.00
CA GLN A 335 -20.46 4.28 11.01
C GLN A 335 -19.97 5.60 11.61
N GLU A 336 -20.45 5.98 12.80
CA GLU A 336 -20.05 7.22 13.49
C GLU A 336 -18.78 7.04 14.35
N SER A 337 -18.16 5.87 14.29
CA SER A 337 -16.94 5.55 15.04
C SER A 337 -15.68 5.74 14.18
N PRO A 338 -14.47 5.72 14.77
CA PRO A 338 -13.22 5.69 14.03
C PRO A 338 -13.08 4.51 13.05
N VAL A 339 -13.90 3.45 13.20
CA VAL A 339 -13.94 2.30 12.29
C VAL A 339 -14.41 2.69 10.89
N SER A 340 -15.15 3.79 10.72
CA SER A 340 -15.50 4.34 9.40
C SER A 340 -14.30 4.66 8.52
N ASN A 341 -13.12 4.88 9.11
CA ASN A 341 -11.86 5.05 8.38
C ASN A 341 -11.41 3.76 7.66
N LEU A 342 -12.01 2.61 7.99
CA LEU A 342 -11.86 1.38 7.21
C LEU A 342 -12.36 1.59 5.78
N GLN A 343 -13.35 2.47 5.56
CA GLN A 343 -14.06 2.78 4.30
C GLN A 343 -14.78 1.57 3.68
N PHE A 344 -14.11 0.44 3.59
CA PHE A 344 -14.60 -0.76 2.94
C PHE A 344 -14.34 -2.00 3.81
N PRO A 345 -15.38 -2.72 4.25
CA PRO A 345 -15.24 -3.95 5.03
C PRO A 345 -14.31 -4.98 4.41
N TRP A 346 -14.27 -5.07 3.08
CA TRP A 346 -13.39 -5.99 2.35
C TRP A 346 -11.89 -5.77 2.60
N ARG A 347 -11.46 -4.63 3.17
CA ARG A 347 -10.05 -4.42 3.54
C ARG A 347 -9.53 -5.45 4.55
N LEU A 348 -10.43 -6.10 5.30
CA LEU A 348 -10.10 -7.19 6.22
C LEU A 348 -9.69 -8.49 5.50
N TRP A 349 -9.97 -8.64 4.19
CA TRP A 349 -9.60 -9.84 3.43
C TRP A 349 -8.08 -10.09 3.41
N SER A 350 -7.27 -9.03 3.39
CA SER A 350 -5.80 -9.16 3.42
C SER A 350 -5.31 -9.96 4.65
N LEU A 351 -5.91 -9.71 5.82
CA LEU A 351 -5.63 -10.44 7.06
C LEU A 351 -6.34 -11.80 7.08
N ALA A 352 -7.59 -11.87 6.64
CA ALA A 352 -8.35 -13.12 6.59
C ALA A 352 -7.62 -14.19 5.75
N LEU A 353 -7.08 -13.79 4.60
CA LEU A 353 -6.35 -14.67 3.68
C LEU A 353 -4.96 -15.02 4.19
N LEU A 354 -4.29 -14.12 4.93
CA LEU A 354 -3.05 -14.44 5.63
C LEU A 354 -3.26 -15.63 6.59
N PHE A 355 -4.25 -15.53 7.46
CA PHE A 355 -4.56 -16.60 8.43
C PHE A 355 -5.10 -17.86 7.76
N PHE A 356 -5.88 -17.72 6.68
CA PHE A 356 -6.36 -18.85 5.90
C PHE A 356 -5.20 -19.67 5.32
N SER A 357 -4.24 -18.99 4.69
CA SER A 357 -3.07 -19.62 4.08
C SER A 357 -2.18 -20.29 5.13
N LEU A 358 -2.06 -19.69 6.33
CA LEU A 358 -1.34 -20.31 7.46
C LEU A 358 -2.05 -21.56 7.98
N ALA A 359 -3.38 -21.52 8.08
CA ALA A 359 -4.17 -22.69 8.46
C ALA A 359 -3.95 -23.84 7.48
N LEU A 360 -4.04 -23.57 6.17
CA LEU A 360 -3.83 -24.58 5.12
C LEU A 360 -2.41 -25.14 5.12
N ALA A 361 -1.40 -24.31 5.35
CA ALA A 361 -0.02 -24.75 5.49
C ALA A 361 0.16 -25.77 6.64
N ASN A 362 -0.62 -25.66 7.71
CA ASN A 362 -0.59 -26.61 8.84
C ASN A 362 -1.49 -27.83 8.60
N ILE A 363 -2.68 -27.65 8.03
CA ILE A 363 -3.62 -28.73 7.70
C ILE A 363 -2.99 -29.71 6.71
N LEU A 364 -2.36 -29.17 5.68
CA LEU A 364 -1.80 -29.93 4.55
C LEU A 364 -0.33 -30.31 4.77
N LYS A 365 0.24 -30.12 5.96
CA LYS A 365 1.65 -30.42 6.22
C LYS A 365 2.04 -31.88 5.99
N THR A 366 1.08 -32.82 6.02
CA THR A 366 1.32 -34.26 5.85
C THR A 366 1.22 -34.73 4.40
N ILE A 367 0.78 -33.88 3.45
CA ILE A 367 0.68 -34.30 2.04
C ILE A 367 2.07 -34.55 1.44
N SER A 368 2.13 -35.38 0.41
CA SER A 368 3.39 -35.67 -0.28
C SER A 368 3.94 -34.43 -1.01
N LEU A 369 5.24 -34.40 -1.28
CA LEU A 369 5.84 -33.33 -2.07
C LEU A 369 5.21 -33.27 -3.48
N LYS A 370 4.93 -34.42 -4.10
CA LYS A 370 4.23 -34.50 -5.39
C LYS A 370 2.87 -33.80 -5.34
N ALA A 371 2.06 -34.08 -4.31
CA ALA A 371 0.76 -33.43 -4.13
C ALA A 371 0.90 -31.92 -3.89
N THR A 372 1.93 -31.50 -3.15
CA THR A 372 2.24 -30.07 -2.97
C THR A 372 2.60 -29.40 -4.29
N THR A 373 3.45 -30.03 -5.10
CA THR A 373 3.82 -29.51 -6.43
C THR A 373 2.59 -29.39 -7.33
N VAL A 374 1.73 -30.41 -7.38
CA VAL A 374 0.46 -30.34 -8.13
C VAL A 374 -0.39 -29.18 -7.65
N LEU A 375 -0.56 -29.00 -6.34
CA LEU A 375 -1.32 -27.88 -5.76
C LEU A 375 -0.74 -26.51 -6.15
N VAL A 376 0.59 -26.35 -6.10
CA VAL A 376 1.28 -25.12 -6.51
C VAL A 376 1.03 -24.85 -7.99
N LEU A 377 1.20 -25.85 -8.86
CA LEU A 377 0.99 -25.72 -10.31
C LEU A 377 -0.48 -25.40 -10.62
N SER A 378 -1.44 -26.07 -9.98
CA SER A 378 -2.87 -25.77 -10.13
C SER A 378 -3.19 -24.34 -9.69
N GLY A 379 -2.58 -23.86 -8.60
CA GLY A 379 -2.73 -22.46 -8.14
C GLY A 379 -2.17 -21.45 -9.16
N ILE A 380 -1.02 -21.73 -9.77
CA ILE A 380 -0.43 -20.90 -10.84
C ILE A 380 -1.35 -20.91 -12.06
N CYS A 381 -1.82 -22.07 -12.51
CA CYS A 381 -2.72 -22.17 -13.67
C CYS A 381 -4.03 -21.41 -13.42
N LEU A 382 -4.62 -21.53 -12.22
CA LEU A 382 -5.82 -20.80 -11.85
C LEU A 382 -5.56 -19.28 -11.83
N ASN A 383 -4.46 -18.84 -11.22
CA ASN A 383 -4.06 -17.44 -11.25
C ASN A 383 -3.92 -16.92 -12.70
N MET A 384 -3.26 -17.67 -13.57
CA MET A 384 -3.09 -17.29 -14.97
C MET A 384 -4.44 -17.18 -15.69
N PHE A 385 -5.32 -18.16 -15.51
CA PHE A 385 -6.67 -18.15 -16.06
C PHE A 385 -7.49 -16.94 -15.59
N GLN A 386 -7.40 -16.60 -14.30
CA GLN A 386 -8.10 -15.44 -13.74
C GLN A 386 -7.57 -14.12 -14.30
N ILE A 387 -6.25 -13.99 -14.48
CA ILE A 387 -5.64 -12.81 -15.14
C ILE A 387 -6.18 -12.68 -16.56
N VAL A 388 -6.15 -13.75 -17.36
CA VAL A 388 -6.67 -13.71 -18.74
C VAL A 388 -8.14 -13.30 -18.75
N THR A 389 -8.95 -13.88 -17.87
CA THR A 389 -10.40 -13.61 -17.79
C THR A 389 -10.69 -12.16 -17.42
N VAL A 390 -10.00 -11.61 -16.41
CA VAL A 390 -10.22 -10.21 -16.03
C VAL A 390 -9.73 -9.28 -17.12
N GLN A 391 -8.54 -9.53 -17.69
CA GLN A 391 -7.99 -8.69 -18.73
C GLN A 391 -8.89 -8.70 -19.97
N ASP A 392 -9.32 -9.86 -20.48
CA ASP A 392 -10.24 -9.93 -21.62
C ASP A 392 -11.50 -9.08 -21.39
N LYS A 393 -12.15 -9.22 -20.23
CA LYS A 393 -13.32 -8.40 -19.87
C LYS A 393 -12.98 -6.90 -19.85
N MET A 394 -11.84 -6.53 -19.26
CA MET A 394 -11.43 -5.13 -19.15
C MET A 394 -11.05 -4.52 -20.49
N THR A 395 -10.45 -5.29 -21.39
CA THR A 395 -10.09 -4.81 -22.74
C THR A 395 -11.29 -4.49 -23.62
N LYS A 396 -12.49 -4.97 -23.25
CA LYS A 396 -13.77 -4.66 -23.89
C LYS A 396 -14.41 -3.39 -23.30
N VAL A 397 -13.91 -2.87 -22.18
CA VAL A 397 -14.37 -1.63 -21.53
C VAL A 397 -13.56 -0.42 -22.05
N LYS A 398 -14.24 0.70 -22.33
CA LYS A 398 -13.71 1.89 -23.06
C LYS A 398 -12.58 2.71 -22.37
N ASN A 399 -11.94 2.23 -21.29
CA ASN A 399 -10.88 2.97 -20.56
C ASN A 399 -9.51 2.28 -20.69
N ILE A 400 -8.95 2.22 -21.90
CA ILE A 400 -7.66 1.58 -22.18
C ILE A 400 -6.54 2.63 -22.17
N LEU A 401 -5.45 2.40 -21.42
CA LEU A 401 -4.16 3.04 -21.71
C LEU A 401 -3.32 2.10 -22.59
N PRO A 402 -3.02 2.49 -23.85
CA PRO A 402 -2.16 1.67 -24.70
C PRO A 402 -0.72 1.55 -24.18
N SER A 403 -0.09 0.38 -24.36
CA SER A 403 1.31 0.06 -23.94
C SER A 403 2.33 1.11 -24.38
N ASN A 404 2.21 1.49 -25.65
CA ASN A 404 3.14 2.36 -26.36
C ASN A 404 2.71 3.82 -26.27
N THR A 405 1.64 4.12 -25.54
CA THR A 405 1.21 5.50 -25.35
C THR A 405 2.26 6.21 -24.51
N LYS A 406 2.94 7.17 -25.14
CA LYS A 406 3.60 8.25 -24.41
C LYS A 406 2.53 8.92 -23.58
N VAL A 407 2.55 8.66 -22.28
CA VAL A 407 1.57 9.19 -21.35
C VAL A 407 1.64 10.71 -21.40
N THR A 408 0.59 11.33 -21.95
CA THR A 408 0.54 12.78 -22.12
C THR A 408 0.06 13.44 -20.84
N LYS A 409 0.41 14.72 -20.66
CA LYS A 409 -0.07 15.53 -19.53
C LYS A 409 -1.60 15.56 -19.43
N GLU A 410 -2.28 15.58 -20.58
CA GLU A 410 -3.74 15.58 -20.66
C GLU A 410 -4.36 14.25 -20.22
N MET A 411 -3.75 13.12 -20.58
CA MET A 411 -4.21 11.80 -20.14
C MET A 411 -4.05 11.63 -18.63
N LEU A 412 -2.89 12.05 -18.10
CA LEU A 412 -2.65 12.08 -16.66
C LEU A 412 -3.66 12.96 -15.95
N ALA A 413 -3.96 14.14 -16.49
CA ALA A 413 -4.93 15.05 -15.93
C ALA A 413 -6.36 14.46 -15.95
N LYS A 414 -6.82 13.94 -17.09
CA LYS A 414 -8.17 13.34 -17.21
C LYS A 414 -8.37 12.12 -16.32
N GLY A 415 -7.37 11.25 -16.18
CA GLY A 415 -7.47 10.09 -15.28
C GLY A 415 -7.41 10.46 -13.79
N THR A 416 -6.61 11.47 -13.44
CA THR A 416 -6.62 12.08 -12.09
C THR A 416 -7.99 12.65 -11.76
N TYR A 417 -8.62 13.35 -12.71
CA TYR A 417 -9.94 13.96 -12.55
C TYR A 417 -11.07 12.94 -12.39
N LYS A 418 -11.01 11.82 -13.11
CA LYS A 418 -12.04 10.78 -13.10
C LYS A 418 -11.98 9.89 -11.84
N ASN A 419 -10.79 9.69 -11.27
CA ASN A 419 -10.55 8.68 -10.23
C ASN A 419 -10.17 9.25 -8.86
N ILE A 420 -9.96 10.57 -8.71
CA ILE A 420 -9.55 11.17 -7.42
C ILE A 420 -10.65 12.06 -6.85
N ASN A 421 -11.11 11.74 -5.64
CA ASN A 421 -12.09 12.51 -4.86
C ASN A 421 -11.49 13.77 -4.18
N GLY A 422 -10.38 14.29 -4.71
CA GLY A 422 -9.61 15.37 -4.09
C GLY A 422 -8.98 15.01 -2.73
N ASP A 423 -8.57 13.75 -2.54
CA ASP A 423 -7.91 13.31 -1.30
C ASP A 423 -6.74 14.22 -0.92
N TYR A 424 -6.72 14.65 0.34
CA TYR A 424 -5.68 15.50 0.92
C TYR A 424 -5.51 16.88 0.26
N THR A 425 -6.52 17.37 -0.46
CA THR A 425 -6.55 18.75 -0.99
C THR A 425 -7.21 19.73 -0.02
N ASN A 426 -7.04 21.04 -0.22
CA ASN A 426 -7.64 22.06 0.65
C ASN A 426 -9.18 21.86 0.73
N LYS A 427 -9.73 21.68 1.94
CA LYS A 427 -11.15 21.35 2.15
C LYS A 427 -12.09 22.46 1.70
N GLU A 428 -11.67 23.70 1.87
CA GLU A 428 -12.48 24.91 1.69
C GLU A 428 -12.73 25.25 0.22
N VAL A 429 -11.93 24.72 -0.71
CA VAL A 429 -12.09 24.97 -2.15
C VAL A 429 -12.54 23.69 -2.86
N PRO A 430 -13.51 23.77 -3.81
CA PRO A 430 -13.86 22.62 -4.64
C PRO A 430 -12.65 22.12 -5.44
N PHE A 431 -12.29 20.85 -5.26
CA PHE A 431 -11.17 20.21 -5.98
C PHE A 431 -11.23 20.44 -7.49
N LYS A 432 -12.42 20.27 -8.07
CA LYS A 432 -12.70 20.44 -9.49
C LYS A 432 -12.36 21.85 -9.99
N PHE A 433 -12.69 22.88 -9.22
CA PHE A 433 -12.44 24.27 -9.59
C PHE A 433 -10.94 24.56 -9.77
N VAL A 434 -10.10 24.06 -8.84
CA VAL A 434 -8.64 24.19 -8.93
C VAL A 434 -8.10 23.40 -10.14
N PHE A 435 -8.70 22.25 -10.42
CA PHE A 435 -8.30 21.38 -11.52
C PHE A 435 -8.59 21.95 -12.90
N ASP A 436 -9.65 22.74 -13.02
CA ASP A 436 -10.05 23.41 -14.26
C ASP A 436 -9.13 24.61 -14.59
N LYS A 437 -8.15 24.93 -13.72
CA LYS A 437 -7.04 25.88 -13.91
C LYS A 437 -7.43 27.34 -14.14
N HIS A 438 -8.59 27.75 -13.63
CA HIS A 438 -9.00 29.16 -13.66
C HIS A 438 -8.02 30.03 -12.86
N LEU A 439 -7.48 31.08 -13.46
CA LEU A 439 -6.58 32.06 -12.83
C LEU A 439 -7.32 33.38 -12.69
N PHE A 440 -7.20 34.07 -11.54
CA PHE A 440 -7.91 35.34 -11.34
C PHE A 440 -7.00 36.45 -10.85
N LEU A 441 -7.27 37.68 -11.31
CA LEU A 441 -6.71 38.91 -10.76
C LEU A 441 -7.85 39.81 -10.27
N GLY A 442 -8.03 39.87 -8.95
CA GLY A 442 -9.24 40.36 -8.31
C GLY A 442 -10.43 39.53 -8.77
N ASN A 443 -11.47 40.21 -9.27
CA ASN A 443 -12.67 39.53 -9.78
C ASN A 443 -12.56 39.04 -11.23
N GLN A 444 -11.54 39.46 -11.98
CA GLN A 444 -11.39 39.14 -13.39
C GLN A 444 -10.65 37.81 -13.60
N GLU A 445 -11.22 36.93 -14.43
CA GLU A 445 -10.53 35.74 -14.90
C GLU A 445 -9.49 36.10 -15.97
N MET A 446 -8.33 35.47 -15.88
CA MET A 446 -7.17 35.74 -16.72
C MET A 446 -6.87 34.52 -17.59
N GLU A 447 -6.83 34.71 -18.90
CA GLU A 447 -6.16 33.75 -19.78
C GLU A 447 -4.65 33.99 -19.71
N SER A 448 -3.92 33.13 -19.01
CA SER A 448 -2.45 33.17 -18.98
C SER A 448 -1.86 31.81 -19.32
N ALA A 449 -0.86 31.80 -20.20
CA ALA A 449 -0.09 30.61 -20.53
C ALA A 449 0.77 30.20 -19.32
N ILE A 450 0.23 29.34 -18.47
CA ILE A 450 0.92 28.75 -17.35
C ILE A 450 2.06 27.84 -17.87
N LYS A 451 3.32 28.22 -17.61
CA LYS A 451 4.49 27.40 -17.92
C LYS A 451 4.79 26.48 -16.74
N GLN A 452 4.86 25.18 -17.01
CA GLN A 452 5.07 24.15 -15.99
C GLN A 452 6.35 23.36 -16.29
N SER A 453 7.30 23.38 -15.36
CA SER A 453 8.37 22.38 -15.29
C SER A 453 8.07 21.41 -14.14
N PRO A 454 8.82 20.31 -13.96
CA PRO A 454 8.60 19.43 -12.81
C PRO A 454 8.68 20.16 -11.46
N HIS A 455 9.59 21.12 -11.31
CA HIS A 455 9.91 21.76 -10.03
C HIS A 455 9.26 23.12 -9.81
N GLU A 456 8.84 23.79 -10.89
CA GLU A 456 8.33 25.16 -10.81
C GLU A 456 7.09 25.36 -11.69
N LEU A 457 6.21 26.22 -11.18
CA LEU A 457 5.12 26.81 -11.92
C LEU A 457 5.45 28.28 -12.16
N SER A 458 5.48 28.73 -13.42
CA SER A 458 5.74 30.14 -13.73
C SER A 458 4.76 30.70 -14.74
N PHE A 459 4.39 31.96 -14.57
CA PHE A 459 3.48 32.65 -15.46
C PHE A 459 3.72 34.16 -15.40
N LYS A 460 3.37 34.84 -16.49
CA LYS A 460 3.44 36.30 -16.60
C LYS A 460 2.04 36.86 -16.39
N VAL A 461 1.92 37.83 -15.50
CA VAL A 461 0.65 38.51 -15.20
C VAL A 461 0.88 40.01 -15.32
N THR A 462 -0.10 40.70 -15.89
CA THR A 462 -0.10 42.16 -15.92
C THR A 462 -1.24 42.66 -15.05
N ASN A 463 -0.91 43.43 -14.03
CA ASN A 463 -1.89 44.24 -13.31
C ASN A 463 -1.98 45.61 -13.97
N ASN A 464 -2.98 45.80 -14.83
CA ASN A 464 -3.24 47.08 -15.51
C ASN A 464 -3.87 48.14 -14.58
N SER A 465 -4.14 47.80 -13.32
CA SER A 465 -4.69 48.72 -12.35
C SER A 465 -3.60 49.62 -11.76
N GLN A 466 -4.00 50.79 -11.26
CA GLN A 466 -3.14 51.68 -10.47
C GLN A 466 -2.98 51.21 -9.01
N VAL A 467 -3.74 50.19 -8.58
CA VAL A 467 -3.69 49.64 -7.23
C VAL A 467 -3.30 48.18 -7.23
N GLU A 468 -2.81 47.70 -6.09
CA GLU A 468 -2.53 46.29 -5.86
C GLU A 468 -3.81 45.46 -6.01
N LYS A 469 -3.68 44.25 -6.55
CA LYS A 469 -4.79 43.31 -6.70
C LYS A 469 -4.40 41.93 -6.22
N VAL A 470 -5.37 41.19 -5.70
CA VAL A 470 -5.17 39.79 -5.31
C VAL A 470 -5.09 38.93 -6.56
N LEU A 471 -4.01 38.16 -6.67
CA LEU A 471 -3.81 37.15 -7.69
C LEU A 471 -4.11 35.78 -7.09
N SER A 472 -5.14 35.10 -7.60
CA SER A 472 -5.62 33.79 -7.12
C SER A 472 -5.22 32.67 -8.06
N LEU A 473 -4.33 31.78 -7.61
CA LEU A 473 -3.66 30.75 -8.40
C LEU A 473 -4.32 29.38 -8.27
N PRO A 474 -4.54 28.64 -9.37
CA PRO A 474 -5.12 27.29 -9.35
C PRO A 474 -4.12 26.21 -8.89
N VAL A 475 -3.54 26.42 -7.71
CA VAL A 475 -2.56 25.55 -7.07
C VAL A 475 -2.97 25.36 -5.63
N PHE A 476 -3.04 24.12 -5.16
CA PHE A 476 -3.32 23.82 -3.75
C PHE A 476 -2.29 24.47 -2.83
N TYR A 477 -2.72 24.84 -1.63
CA TYR A 477 -1.93 25.54 -0.63
C TYR A 477 -1.47 24.57 0.46
N TYR A 478 -0.16 24.38 0.58
CA TYR A 478 0.47 23.51 1.59
C TYR A 478 1.63 24.24 2.26
N LYS A 479 2.07 23.73 3.41
CA LYS A 479 3.27 24.23 4.07
C LYS A 479 4.49 23.94 3.20
N GLY A 480 5.38 24.92 3.06
CA GLY A 480 6.56 24.84 2.19
C GLY A 480 6.33 25.40 0.78
N GLN A 481 5.21 26.08 0.55
CA GLN A 481 4.99 26.88 -0.66
C GLN A 481 5.90 28.11 -0.63
N GLU A 482 6.60 28.35 -1.74
CA GLU A 482 7.49 29.49 -1.93
C GLU A 482 7.09 30.21 -3.22
N VAL A 483 6.85 31.52 -3.15
CA VAL A 483 6.49 32.34 -4.30
C VAL A 483 7.44 33.52 -4.42
N THR A 484 7.84 33.83 -5.65
CA THR A 484 8.58 35.05 -5.98
C THR A 484 7.86 35.86 -7.05
N ILE A 485 7.91 37.19 -6.91
CA ILE A 485 7.47 38.18 -7.89
C ILE A 485 8.74 38.89 -8.37
N ASP A 486 9.09 38.71 -9.65
CA ASP A 486 10.32 39.26 -10.25
C ASP A 486 11.60 38.93 -9.45
N GLY A 487 11.66 37.71 -8.90
CA GLY A 487 12.78 37.21 -8.10
C GLY A 487 12.78 37.63 -6.63
N LYS A 488 11.86 38.49 -6.20
CA LYS A 488 11.69 38.87 -4.79
C LYS A 488 10.65 37.96 -4.10
N PRO A 489 10.91 37.46 -2.89
CA PRO A 489 9.93 36.66 -2.15
C PRO A 489 8.60 37.39 -1.96
N ALA A 490 7.50 36.66 -2.09
CA ALA A 490 6.15 37.15 -1.85
C ALA A 490 5.38 36.18 -0.93
N THR A 491 4.55 36.75 -0.06
CA THR A 491 3.76 35.98 0.89
C THR A 491 2.47 35.48 0.23
N THR A 492 2.16 34.21 0.45
CA THR A 492 0.88 33.61 0.03
C THR A 492 0.01 33.26 1.21
N TYR A 493 -1.31 33.25 0.97
CA TYR A 493 -2.31 32.88 1.97
C TYR A 493 -3.42 32.04 1.36
N LEU A 494 -4.07 31.25 2.21
CA LEU A 494 -5.26 30.47 1.88
C LEU A 494 -6.49 31.39 1.83
N SER A 495 -7.26 31.28 0.76
CA SER A 495 -8.62 31.84 0.66
C SER A 495 -9.54 30.85 -0.03
N ASN A 496 -10.83 30.96 0.25
CA ASN A 496 -11.88 30.14 -0.32
C ASN A 496 -12.78 30.90 -1.31
N GLU A 497 -12.54 32.19 -1.54
CA GLU A 497 -13.34 32.99 -2.48
C GLU A 497 -13.24 32.48 -3.91
N LYS A 498 -12.05 32.02 -4.31
CA LYS A 498 -11.77 31.49 -5.64
C LYS A 498 -10.86 30.27 -5.58
N ASN A 499 -9.55 30.51 -5.55
CA ASN A 499 -8.53 29.47 -5.51
C ASN A 499 -7.82 29.43 -4.16
N PRO A 500 -7.21 28.30 -3.79
CA PRO A 500 -6.62 28.14 -2.46
C PRO A 500 -5.30 28.88 -2.29
N THR A 501 -4.56 29.21 -3.35
CA THR A 501 -3.31 29.98 -3.22
C THR A 501 -3.53 31.41 -3.71
N ASN A 502 -3.30 32.39 -2.84
CA ASN A 502 -3.50 33.81 -3.15
C ASN A 502 -2.29 34.63 -2.74
N LEU A 503 -1.99 35.68 -3.51
CA LEU A 503 -0.95 36.67 -3.19
C LEU A 503 -1.38 38.06 -3.66
N VAL A 504 -0.75 39.09 -3.11
CA VAL A 504 -0.95 40.47 -3.56
C VAL A 504 0.02 40.77 -4.70
N LEU A 505 -0.50 41.26 -5.83
CA LEU A 505 0.25 41.59 -7.02
C LEU A 505 0.24 43.12 -7.23
N PRO A 506 1.41 43.78 -7.24
CA PRO A 506 1.50 45.23 -7.48
C PRO A 506 1.12 45.61 -8.92
N PRO A 507 0.88 46.91 -9.19
CA PRO A 507 0.71 47.44 -10.55
C PRO A 507 1.90 47.12 -11.47
N GLY A 508 1.60 46.71 -12.70
CA GLY A 508 2.61 46.47 -13.73
C GLY A 508 2.69 45.03 -14.24
N LYS A 509 3.75 44.75 -14.99
CA LYS A 509 4.03 43.44 -15.60
C LYS A 509 5.00 42.67 -14.72
N HIS A 510 4.57 41.51 -14.24
CA HIS A 510 5.34 40.71 -13.30
C HIS A 510 5.47 39.26 -13.77
N ARG A 511 6.62 38.66 -13.48
CA ARG A 511 6.83 37.22 -13.54
C ARG A 511 6.63 36.64 -12.14
N VAL A 512 5.63 35.78 -12.01
CA VAL A 512 5.39 35.03 -10.78
C VAL A 512 5.94 33.62 -10.95
N VAL A 513 6.73 33.16 -9.98
CA VAL A 513 7.28 31.81 -9.92
C VAL A 513 6.89 31.19 -8.58
N LEU A 514 6.27 30.00 -8.64
CA LEU A 514 5.82 29.24 -7.49
C LEU A 514 6.55 27.89 -7.45
N THR A 515 7.11 27.58 -6.30
CA THR A 515 7.86 26.35 -6.00
C THR A 515 7.39 25.76 -4.67
N TYR A 516 7.84 24.52 -4.39
CA TYR A 516 7.62 23.85 -3.11
C TYR A 516 8.90 23.24 -2.57
N GLY A 517 9.23 23.56 -1.32
CA GLY A 517 10.38 23.03 -0.60
C GLY A 517 9.99 22.15 0.58
N TYR A 518 10.88 21.23 0.97
CA TYR A 518 10.75 20.54 2.25
C TYR A 518 11.02 21.51 3.41
N THR A 519 10.12 21.51 4.39
CA THR A 519 10.26 22.29 5.62
C THR A 519 11.47 21.83 6.42
N SER A 520 11.98 22.71 7.30
CA SER A 520 13.08 22.35 8.21
C SER A 520 12.70 21.18 9.13
N VAL A 521 11.43 21.11 9.54
CA VAL A 521 10.90 20.00 10.36
C VAL A 521 10.91 18.69 9.58
N ALA A 522 10.46 18.70 8.32
CA ALA A 522 10.50 17.53 7.45
C ALA A 522 11.94 17.05 7.22
N LYS A 523 12.88 17.97 6.94
CA LYS A 523 14.31 17.65 6.76
C LYS A 523 14.91 17.02 8.02
N MET A 524 14.65 17.59 9.19
CA MET A 524 15.11 17.03 10.48
C MET A 524 14.54 15.63 10.72
N ALA A 525 13.25 15.42 10.46
CA ALA A 525 12.62 14.11 10.61
C ALA A 525 13.22 13.06 9.67
N MET A 526 13.54 13.44 8.42
CA MET A 526 14.26 12.58 7.48
C MET A 526 15.65 12.21 8.01
N SER A 527 16.40 13.16 8.56
CA SER A 527 17.72 12.90 9.14
C SER A 527 17.65 11.95 10.34
N VAL A 528 16.75 12.17 11.29
CA VAL A 528 16.57 11.29 12.47
C VAL A 528 16.14 9.89 12.04
N SER A 529 15.25 9.80 11.05
CA SER A 529 14.81 8.53 10.48
C SER A 529 15.95 7.77 9.81
N ALA A 530 16.82 8.46 9.07
CA ALA A 530 18.00 7.87 8.43
C ALA A 530 19.03 7.38 9.47
N ILE A 531 19.31 8.17 10.51
CA ILE A 531 20.20 7.77 11.60
C ILE A 531 19.64 6.55 12.34
N SER A 532 18.34 6.55 12.64
CA SER A 532 17.65 5.41 13.27
C SER A 532 17.77 4.14 12.42
N PHE A 533 17.64 4.27 11.10
CA PHE A 533 17.79 3.16 10.17
C PHE A 533 19.23 2.63 10.12
N LEU A 534 20.24 3.50 10.08
CA LEU A 534 21.65 3.10 10.13
C LEU A 534 22.01 2.42 11.45
N ALA A 535 21.53 2.94 12.58
CA ALA A 535 21.71 2.33 13.89
C ALA A 535 21.07 0.93 13.95
N PHE A 536 19.88 0.77 13.36
CA PHE A 536 19.21 -0.52 13.27
C PHE A 536 19.97 -1.52 12.38
N ILE A 537 20.55 -1.09 11.25
CA ILE A 537 21.43 -1.94 10.44
C ILE A 537 22.67 -2.37 11.24
N GLY A 538 23.30 -1.44 11.96
CA GLY A 538 24.44 -1.75 12.83
C GLY A 538 24.08 -2.78 13.90
N TYR A 539 22.89 -2.67 14.49
CA TYR A 539 22.35 -3.66 15.42
C TYR A 539 22.19 -5.04 14.75
N LEU A 540 21.59 -5.12 13.55
CA LEU A 540 21.41 -6.38 12.84
C LEU A 540 22.74 -7.06 12.49
N TYR A 541 23.76 -6.28 12.13
CA TYR A 541 25.10 -6.80 11.86
C TYR A 541 25.72 -7.46 13.11
N ARG A 542 25.59 -6.81 14.28
CA ARG A 542 26.05 -7.36 15.56
C ARG A 542 25.33 -8.66 15.90
N VAL A 543 24.00 -8.69 15.79
CA VAL A 543 23.20 -9.90 16.05
C VAL A 543 23.59 -11.06 15.14
N LYS A 544 24.01 -10.79 13.90
CA LYS A 544 24.49 -11.82 12.98
C LYS A 544 25.85 -12.38 13.39
N LYS A 545 26.76 -11.55 13.94
CA LYS A 545 28.10 -11.98 14.37
C LYS A 545 28.09 -12.81 15.66
N GLU A 546 27.09 -12.58 16.52
CA GLU A 546 26.91 -13.31 17.78
C GLU A 546 26.21 -14.69 17.60
N ARG A 547 25.86 -15.07 16.37
CA ARG A 547 25.30 -16.38 16.00
C ARG A 547 26.29 -17.18 15.17
#